data_AF-A0A4R1BEP2-F1
#
_entry.id   AF-A0A4R1BEP2-F1
#
_cell.length_a   1.000
_cell.length_b   1.000
_cell.length_c   1.000
_cell.angle_alpha   90.00
_cell.angle_beta   90.00
_cell.angle_gamma   90.00
#
_symmetry.space_group_name_H-M   'P 1'
#
loop_
_entity.id
_entity.type
_entity.pdbx_description
1 polymer ?
#
loop_
_entity_poly.entity_id
_entity_poly.type
_entity_poly.pdbx_seq_one_letter_code
_entity_poly.pdbx_strand_id
1 'polypeptide(L)'
;MTLPDFLVIGAGKAGTTSLYYYLRQHPQVYMSPTKETNFFALEGQRVAFRGPGVEERINAWTITELSEYERQFAGVRGERAVGEVCPLYLYSERAAERIKRHVPEVRLIAVLRDPAERAYSSFLMLRRSGREPLEDFAAALEAEDRRVAGGWEYAWHYRRAGYYHEQLSRYYALFDPAQIRVYL
;
A
#
# COMPACT_ATOMS: atom_id res chain seq x y z
N MET A 1 7.64 -16.12 16.26
CA MET A 1 6.94 -16.10 14.96
C MET A 1 7.64 -15.07 14.09
N THR A 2 7.70 -15.28 12.77
CA THR A 2 8.46 -14.42 11.86
C THR A 2 7.57 -13.29 11.37
N LEU A 3 8.04 -12.06 11.50
CA LEU A 3 7.45 -10.85 10.93
C LEU A 3 8.40 -10.29 9.86
N PRO A 4 7.95 -9.39 8.97
CA PRO A 4 8.81 -8.88 7.91
C PRO A 4 9.91 -7.97 8.47
N ASP A 5 11.09 -8.07 7.86
CA ASP A 5 12.24 -7.20 8.11
C ASP A 5 12.30 -6.02 7.12
N PHE A 6 11.53 -6.06 6.04
CA PHE A 6 11.29 -4.89 5.19
C PHE A 6 9.86 -4.77 4.67
N LEU A 7 9.45 -3.54 4.37
CA LEU A 7 8.14 -3.23 3.79
C LEU A 7 8.31 -2.29 2.60
N VAL A 8 7.70 -2.64 1.46
CA VAL A 8 7.48 -1.71 0.35
C VAL A 8 6.15 -1.01 0.59
N ILE A 9 6.21 0.19 1.16
CA ILE A 9 5.04 0.90 1.69
C ILE A 9 4.25 1.66 0.63
N GLY A 10 4.80 1.85 -0.57
CA GLY A 10 4.15 2.65 -1.60
C GLY A 10 5.11 3.15 -2.65
N ALA A 11 4.67 4.00 -3.57
CA ALA A 11 3.30 4.50 -3.73
C ALA A 11 2.46 3.63 -4.68
N GLY A 12 1.13 3.72 -4.55
CA GLY A 12 0.22 3.10 -5.51
C GLY A 12 0.47 3.63 -6.92
N LYS A 13 0.57 2.73 -7.91
CA LYS A 13 0.87 3.03 -9.33
C LYS A 13 2.30 3.49 -9.64
N ALA A 14 3.25 3.23 -8.75
CA ALA A 14 4.68 3.51 -8.93
C ALA A 14 5.54 2.25 -9.18
N GLY A 15 4.96 1.17 -9.75
CA GLY A 15 5.74 -0.02 -10.12
C GLY A 15 5.99 -1.05 -9.00
N THR A 16 5.37 -0.89 -7.83
CA THR A 16 5.52 -1.81 -6.69
C THR A 16 5.12 -3.26 -6.99
N THR A 17 4.21 -3.50 -7.95
CA THR A 17 3.87 -4.87 -8.41
C THR A 17 5.05 -5.54 -9.11
N SER A 18 5.74 -4.84 -10.01
CA SER A 18 6.94 -5.40 -10.66
C SER A 18 8.03 -5.68 -9.63
N LEU A 19 8.27 -4.73 -8.71
CA LEU A 19 9.22 -4.90 -7.62
C LEU A 19 8.89 -6.14 -6.75
N TYR A 20 7.62 -6.35 -6.39
CA TYR A 20 7.17 -7.55 -5.67
C TYR A 20 7.58 -8.83 -6.39
N TYR A 21 7.33 -8.93 -7.70
CA TYR A 21 7.69 -10.12 -8.47
C TYR A 21 9.20 -10.30 -8.63
N TYR A 22 9.97 -9.21 -8.79
CA TYR A 22 11.43 -9.29 -8.87
C TYR A 22 12.05 -9.74 -7.55
N LEU A 23 11.62 -9.18 -6.43
CA LEU A 23 12.09 -9.57 -5.10
C LEU A 23 11.78 -11.03 -4.80
N ARG A 24 10.58 -11.49 -5.14
CA ARG A 24 10.13 -12.88 -4.92
C ARG A 24 10.96 -13.92 -5.69
N GLN A 25 11.68 -13.52 -6.74
CA GLN A 25 12.55 -14.42 -7.51
C GLN A 25 13.92 -14.66 -6.84
N HIS A 26 14.32 -13.82 -5.89
CA HIS A 26 15.64 -13.93 -5.28
C HIS A 26 15.68 -15.05 -4.22
N PRO A 27 16.61 -16.02 -4.28
CA PRO A 27 16.62 -17.20 -3.42
C PRO A 27 16.84 -16.92 -1.92
N GLN A 28 17.26 -15.69 -1.58
CA GLN A 28 17.45 -15.23 -0.21
C GLN A 28 16.35 -14.26 0.27
N VAL A 29 15.29 -14.06 -0.51
CA VAL A 29 14.19 -13.17 -0.17
C VAL A 29 12.89 -13.97 -0.11
N TYR A 30 12.22 -13.91 1.03
CA TYR A 30 10.84 -14.38 1.18
C TYR A 30 9.91 -13.18 1.02
N MET A 31 8.86 -13.32 0.21
CA MET A 31 7.80 -12.32 0.10
C MET A 31 6.50 -12.93 0.62
N SER A 32 5.70 -12.15 1.35
CA SER A 32 4.34 -12.54 1.72
C SER A 32 3.57 -13.04 0.48
N PRO A 33 2.90 -14.21 0.52
CA PRO A 33 2.20 -14.75 -0.64
C PRO A 33 1.03 -13.86 -1.06
N THR A 34 0.36 -13.26 -0.07
CA THR A 34 -0.62 -12.19 -0.30
C THR A 34 0.12 -10.87 -0.47
N LYS A 35 -0.04 -10.25 -1.63
CA LYS A 35 0.38 -8.87 -1.88
C LYS A 35 -0.75 -7.93 -1.44
N GLU A 36 -0.41 -6.77 -0.88
CA GLU A 36 -1.37 -5.79 -0.38
C GLU A 36 -2.28 -6.37 0.71
N THR A 37 -1.67 -6.88 1.78
CA THR A 37 -2.41 -7.43 2.93
C THR A 37 -3.30 -6.38 3.61
N ASN A 38 -2.91 -5.10 3.50
CA ASN A 38 -3.52 -3.94 4.13
C ASN A 38 -3.48 -3.96 5.66
N PHE A 39 -2.75 -4.89 6.26
CA PHE A 39 -2.77 -5.14 7.70
C PHE A 39 -2.41 -3.89 8.50
N PHE A 40 -1.24 -3.28 8.28
CA PHE A 40 -0.88 -2.10 9.08
C PHE A 40 -1.80 -0.90 8.82
N ALA A 41 -2.43 -0.80 7.64
CA ALA A 41 -3.40 0.25 7.37
C ALA A 41 -4.74 0.03 8.09
N LEU A 42 -5.15 -1.23 8.32
CA LEU A 42 -6.50 -1.62 8.72
C LEU A 42 -6.58 -2.56 9.93
N GLU A 43 -5.47 -2.75 10.66
CA GLU A 43 -5.39 -3.58 11.87
C GLU A 43 -6.56 -3.30 12.82
N GLY A 44 -7.32 -4.34 13.16
CA GLY A 44 -8.47 -4.29 14.06
C GLY A 44 -9.63 -3.39 13.59
N GLN A 45 -9.66 -2.98 12.31
CA GLN A 45 -10.74 -2.16 11.77
C GLN A 45 -11.75 -2.99 10.98
N ARG A 46 -13.02 -2.58 11.01
CA ARG A 46 -14.02 -3.09 10.07
C ARG A 46 -13.75 -2.52 8.68
N VAL A 47 -13.60 -3.40 7.70
CA VAL A 47 -13.38 -3.02 6.30
C VAL A 47 -14.73 -2.75 5.63
N ALA A 48 -14.93 -1.51 5.16
CA ALA A 48 -16.20 -1.07 4.59
C ALA A 48 -15.99 0.07 3.57
N PHE A 49 -14.99 -0.05 2.71
CA PHE A 49 -14.76 0.93 1.64
C PHE A 49 -15.91 0.91 0.64
N ARG A 50 -16.11 2.05 -0.03
CA ARG A 50 -17.08 2.23 -1.11
C ARG A 50 -16.38 2.45 -2.46
N GLY A 51 -17.18 2.46 -3.51
CA GLY A 51 -16.74 2.64 -4.90
C GLY A 51 -17.01 1.39 -5.73
N PRO A 52 -17.09 1.49 -7.06
CA PRO A 52 -17.42 0.34 -7.89
C PRO A 52 -16.42 -0.81 -7.74
N GLY A 53 -16.92 -2.01 -7.42
CA GLY A 53 -16.14 -3.25 -7.38
C GLY A 53 -15.12 -3.33 -6.24
N VAL A 54 -15.35 -2.64 -5.12
CA VAL A 54 -14.50 -2.76 -3.91
C VAL A 54 -14.73 -4.06 -3.16
N GLU A 55 -15.92 -4.65 -3.31
CA GLU A 55 -16.36 -5.91 -2.71
C GLU A 55 -15.49 -7.09 -3.16
N GLU A 56 -14.97 -7.04 -4.40
CA GLU A 56 -14.06 -8.04 -4.98
C GLU A 56 -12.58 -7.59 -4.92
N ARG A 57 -12.28 -6.61 -4.06
CA ARG A 57 -10.96 -5.98 -3.92
C ARG A 57 -10.60 -5.84 -2.44
N ILE A 58 -10.36 -4.60 -1.99
CA ILE A 58 -9.91 -4.33 -0.63
C ILE A 58 -10.87 -4.90 0.42
N ASN A 59 -12.18 -4.95 0.15
CA ASN A 59 -13.14 -5.51 1.09
C ASN A 59 -13.13 -7.06 1.13
N ALA A 60 -12.60 -7.75 0.11
CA ALA A 60 -12.62 -9.22 0.04
C ALA A 60 -11.46 -9.90 0.78
N TRP A 61 -10.25 -9.31 0.74
CA TRP A 61 -9.03 -10.01 1.15
C TRP A 61 -8.13 -9.22 2.10
N THR A 62 -8.61 -8.10 2.62
CA THR A 62 -7.85 -7.37 3.66
C THR A 62 -7.70 -8.25 4.90
N ILE A 63 -6.48 -8.31 5.40
CA ILE A 63 -6.15 -8.98 6.66
C ILE A 63 -6.20 -7.92 7.77
N THR A 64 -7.06 -8.11 8.78
CA THR A 64 -7.18 -7.18 9.92
C THR A 64 -6.65 -7.76 11.23
N GLU A 65 -6.46 -9.08 11.28
CA GLU A 65 -6.04 -9.81 12.48
C GLU A 65 -4.55 -10.14 12.44
N LEU A 66 -3.85 -9.87 13.55
CA LEU A 66 -2.41 -10.11 13.65
C LEU A 66 -2.04 -11.56 13.40
N SER A 67 -2.82 -12.50 13.94
CA SER A 67 -2.55 -13.93 13.75
C SER A 67 -2.66 -14.39 12.29
N GLU A 68 -3.50 -13.72 11.48
CA GLU A 68 -3.60 -13.97 10.05
C GLU A 68 -2.47 -13.33 9.26
N TYR A 69 -2.04 -12.16 9.71
CA TYR A 69 -0.86 -11.49 9.17
C TYR A 69 0.40 -12.32 9.39
N GLU A 70 0.62 -12.84 10.60
CA GLU A 70 1.76 -13.72 10.93
C GLU A 70 1.80 -14.98 10.05
N ARG A 71 0.63 -15.55 9.71
CA ARG A 71 0.56 -16.73 8.82
C ARG A 71 1.11 -16.46 7.42
N GLN A 72 1.17 -15.21 6.97
CA GLN A 72 1.78 -14.87 5.68
C GLN A 72 3.29 -15.17 5.63
N PHE A 73 3.93 -15.38 6.79
CA PHE A 73 5.37 -15.62 6.90
C PHE A 73 5.69 -17.02 7.43
N ALA A 74 4.69 -17.91 7.55
CA ALA A 74 4.89 -19.29 8.03
C ALA A 74 5.76 -20.14 7.09
N GLY A 75 5.95 -19.71 5.84
CA GLY A 75 6.74 -20.40 4.84
C GLY A 75 8.23 -20.06 4.81
N VAL A 76 8.72 -19.17 5.67
CA VAL A 76 10.15 -18.80 5.76
C VAL A 76 10.98 -20.01 6.20
N ARG A 77 12.04 -20.34 5.46
CA ARG A 77 12.91 -21.50 5.68
C ARG A 77 14.37 -21.13 5.96
N GLY A 78 14.72 -19.85 5.92
CA GLY A 78 16.10 -19.36 6.15
C GLY A 78 16.52 -18.22 5.22
N GLU A 79 15.56 -17.61 4.53
CA GLU A 79 15.74 -16.42 3.72
C GLU A 79 16.33 -15.28 4.59
N ARG A 80 17.20 -14.48 3.99
CA ARG A 80 17.90 -13.39 4.68
C ARG A 80 17.07 -12.12 4.80
N ALA A 81 16.05 -12.00 3.94
CA ALA A 81 15.13 -10.88 3.92
C ALA A 81 13.71 -11.41 3.80
N VAL A 82 12.79 -10.89 4.60
CA VAL A 82 11.38 -11.26 4.67
C VAL A 82 10.55 -10.00 4.47
N GLY A 83 9.85 -9.92 3.34
CA GLY A 83 9.20 -8.69 2.90
C GLY A 83 7.70 -8.78 2.69
N GLU A 84 7.05 -7.62 2.76
CA GLU A 84 5.69 -7.39 2.28
C GLU A 84 5.65 -6.15 1.36
N VAL A 85 4.73 -6.15 0.39
CA VAL A 85 4.44 -4.97 -0.44
C VAL A 85 2.98 -4.59 -0.29
N CYS A 86 2.71 -3.41 0.25
CA CYS A 86 1.36 -2.84 0.35
C CYS A 86 1.41 -1.32 0.16
N PRO A 87 1.05 -0.81 -1.04
CA PRO A 87 1.13 0.62 -1.34
C PRO A 87 0.18 1.52 -0.56
N LEU A 88 -0.85 0.94 0.08
CA LEU A 88 -1.76 1.65 0.96
C LEU A 88 -1.06 2.15 2.24
N TYR A 89 0.05 1.53 2.64
CA TYR A 89 0.76 1.91 3.87
C TYR A 89 1.25 3.36 3.82
N LEU A 90 1.86 3.79 2.72
CA LEU A 90 2.34 5.17 2.55
C LEU A 90 1.16 6.17 2.63
N TYR A 91 0.03 5.84 2.01
CA TYR A 91 -1.16 6.69 2.00
C TYR A 91 -1.86 6.76 3.37
N SER A 92 -1.90 5.65 4.11
CA SER A 92 -2.61 5.54 5.39
C SER A 92 -2.01 6.43 6.47
N GLU A 93 -2.86 7.14 7.19
CA GLU A 93 -2.45 7.96 8.34
C GLU A 93 -2.05 7.11 9.56
N ARG A 94 -2.48 5.84 9.61
CA ARG A 94 -2.29 4.96 10.78
C ARG A 94 -1.20 3.90 10.58
N ALA A 95 -0.80 3.63 9.34
CA ALA A 95 0.12 2.54 9.05
C ALA A 95 1.50 2.75 9.70
N ALA A 96 2.06 3.96 9.65
CA ALA A 96 3.39 4.23 10.20
C ALA A 96 3.49 3.91 11.70
N GLU A 97 2.51 4.32 12.50
CA GLU A 97 2.46 4.04 13.94
C GLU A 97 2.33 2.53 14.24
N ARG A 98 1.49 1.82 13.47
CA ARG A 98 1.27 0.39 13.64
C ARG A 98 2.49 -0.43 13.21
N ILE A 99 3.13 -0.04 12.10
CA ILE A 99 4.41 -0.60 11.70
C ILE A 99 5.43 -0.41 12.82
N LYS A 100 5.53 0.80 13.40
CA LYS A 100 6.48 1.08 14.48
C LYS A 100 6.22 0.22 15.72
N ARG A 101 4.95 -0.04 16.03
CA ARG A 101 4.53 -0.89 17.15
C ARG A 101 4.96 -2.35 16.97
N HIS A 102 4.77 -2.91 15.77
CA HIS A 102 4.95 -4.35 15.53
C HIS A 102 6.36 -4.72 15.05
N VAL A 103 6.95 -3.88 14.21
CA VAL A 103 8.25 -4.12 13.55
C VAL A 103 9.12 -2.85 13.60
N PRO A 104 9.54 -2.39 14.80
CA PRO A 104 10.23 -1.09 14.97
C PRO A 104 11.56 -0.96 14.21
N GLU A 105 12.23 -2.09 13.94
CA GLU A 105 13.54 -2.16 13.27
C GLU A 105 13.42 -2.39 11.75
N VAL A 106 12.20 -2.42 11.21
CA VAL A 106 11.93 -2.69 9.80
C VAL A 106 12.63 -1.70 8.87
N ARG A 107 13.01 -2.17 7.68
CA ARG A 107 13.44 -1.31 6.58
C ARG A 107 12.24 -0.93 5.71
N LEU A 108 12.11 0.35 5.43
CA LEU A 108 10.99 0.93 4.69
C LEU A 108 11.46 1.34 3.30
N ILE A 109 10.75 0.88 2.28
CA ILE A 109 11.02 1.20 0.88
C ILE A 109 9.81 1.92 0.29
N ALA A 110 10.03 3.14 -0.19
CA ALA A 110 9.06 3.89 -0.99
C ALA A 110 9.59 4.02 -2.43
N VAL A 111 8.77 3.66 -3.40
CA VAL A 111 8.98 3.90 -4.82
C VAL A 111 7.98 4.96 -5.24
N LEU A 112 8.44 6.15 -5.57
CA LEU A 112 7.61 7.25 -6.02
C LEU A 112 7.58 7.28 -7.54
N ARG A 113 6.66 8.06 -8.08
CA ARG A 113 6.53 8.37 -9.51
C ARG A 113 6.11 9.83 -9.60
N ASP A 114 6.30 10.48 -10.74
CA ASP A 114 5.63 11.76 -11.01
C ASP A 114 4.14 11.67 -10.58
N PRO A 115 3.66 12.57 -9.69
CA PRO A 115 2.35 12.45 -9.07
C PRO A 115 1.20 12.60 -10.09
N ALA A 116 1.39 13.39 -11.16
CA ALA A 116 0.41 13.53 -12.22
C ALA A 116 0.32 12.25 -13.06
N GLU A 117 1.46 11.66 -13.42
CA GLU A 117 1.48 10.38 -14.12
C GLU A 117 0.92 9.22 -13.27
N ARG A 118 1.21 9.23 -11.96
CA ARG A 118 0.67 8.28 -10.98
C ARG A 118 -0.85 8.38 -10.92
N ALA A 119 -1.39 9.60 -10.85
CA ALA A 119 -2.82 9.86 -10.84
C ALA A 119 -3.48 9.34 -12.13
N TYR A 120 -2.93 9.68 -13.28
CA TYR A 120 -3.45 9.23 -14.57
C TYR A 120 -3.37 7.70 -14.73
N SER A 121 -2.29 7.07 -14.24
CA SER A 121 -2.18 5.61 -14.22
C SER A 121 -3.23 4.94 -13.34
N SER A 122 -3.60 5.56 -12.22
CA SER A 122 -4.69 5.07 -11.36
C SER A 122 -6.03 5.14 -12.10
N PHE A 123 -6.30 6.29 -12.74
CA PHE A 123 -7.50 6.49 -13.55
C PHE A 123 -7.61 5.44 -14.67
N LEU A 124 -6.56 5.25 -15.47
CA LEU A 124 -6.53 4.25 -16.54
C LEU A 124 -6.73 2.81 -16.01
N MET A 125 -6.16 2.48 -14.85
CA MET A 125 -6.37 1.17 -14.22
C MET A 125 -7.83 0.96 -13.83
N LEU A 126 -8.46 1.97 -13.25
CA LEU A 126 -9.86 1.91 -12.83
C LEU A 126 -10.80 1.90 -14.05
N ARG A 127 -10.51 2.66 -15.12
CA ARG A 127 -11.24 2.57 -16.40
C ARG A 127 -11.13 1.19 -17.03
N ARG A 128 -9.91 0.64 -17.12
CA ARG A 128 -9.67 -0.71 -17.67
C ARG A 128 -10.41 -1.81 -16.90
N SER A 129 -10.60 -1.63 -15.59
CA SER A 129 -11.32 -2.58 -14.75
C SER A 129 -12.83 -2.32 -14.66
N GLY A 130 -13.37 -1.34 -15.40
CA GLY A 130 -14.79 -0.98 -15.34
C GLY A 130 -15.23 -0.32 -14.03
N ARG A 131 -14.27 0.17 -13.22
CA ARG A 131 -14.49 0.69 -11.86
C ARG A 131 -14.52 2.22 -11.77
N GLU A 132 -14.04 2.90 -12.81
CA GLU A 132 -14.12 4.36 -12.88
C GLU A 132 -15.36 4.77 -13.72
N PRO A 133 -16.42 5.30 -13.06
CA PRO A 133 -17.65 5.68 -13.74
C PRO A 133 -17.51 6.91 -14.65
N LEU A 134 -16.50 7.75 -14.43
CA LEU A 134 -16.28 8.96 -15.22
C LEU A 134 -15.29 8.69 -16.36
N GLU A 135 -15.66 9.04 -17.58
CA GLU A 135 -14.80 8.78 -18.75
C GLU A 135 -13.69 9.80 -18.93
N ASP A 136 -13.88 10.99 -18.37
CA ASP A 136 -12.94 12.10 -18.43
C ASP A 136 -12.11 12.18 -17.14
N PHE A 137 -10.78 12.32 -17.30
CA PHE A 137 -9.86 12.36 -16.18
C PHE A 137 -10.01 13.63 -15.34
N ALA A 138 -10.29 14.78 -15.97
CA ALA A 138 -10.48 16.03 -15.23
C ALA A 138 -11.75 15.94 -14.35
N ALA A 139 -12.85 15.43 -14.87
CA ALA A 139 -14.05 15.16 -14.09
C ALA A 139 -13.79 14.17 -12.93
N ALA A 140 -12.95 13.15 -13.17
CA ALA A 140 -12.57 12.18 -12.14
C ALA A 140 -11.71 12.80 -11.02
N LEU A 141 -10.83 13.75 -11.36
CA LEU A 141 -10.07 14.56 -10.40
C LEU A 141 -10.99 15.45 -9.54
N GLU A 142 -11.92 16.17 -10.18
CA GLU A 142 -12.88 17.05 -9.48
C GLU A 142 -13.84 16.27 -8.57
N ALA A 143 -14.11 14.99 -8.88
CA ALA A 143 -14.95 14.13 -8.06
C ALA A 143 -14.26 13.62 -6.78
N GLU A 144 -12.93 13.76 -6.66
CA GLU A 144 -12.14 13.14 -5.61
C GLU A 144 -12.62 13.50 -4.20
N ASP A 145 -12.83 14.77 -3.88
CA ASP A 145 -13.19 15.17 -2.52
C ASP A 145 -14.54 14.60 -2.07
N ARG A 146 -15.50 14.50 -3.00
CA ARG A 146 -16.78 13.82 -2.75
C ARG A 146 -16.61 12.32 -2.54
N ARG A 147 -15.68 11.68 -3.26
CA ARG A 147 -15.37 10.24 -3.13
C ARG A 147 -14.70 9.94 -1.79
N VAL A 148 -13.74 10.76 -1.37
CA VAL A 148 -13.10 10.67 -0.05
C VAL A 148 -14.15 10.80 1.05
N ALA A 149 -15.00 11.84 1.00
CA ALA A 149 -16.08 12.03 1.97
C ALA A 149 -17.11 10.89 1.94
N GLY A 150 -17.31 10.28 0.76
CA GLY A 150 -18.16 9.11 0.58
C GLY A 150 -17.51 7.79 1.02
N GLY A 151 -16.30 7.80 1.58
CA GLY A 151 -15.60 6.60 2.04
C GLY A 151 -15.11 5.69 0.91
N TRP A 152 -14.81 6.25 -0.25
CA TRP A 152 -14.25 5.46 -1.36
C TRP A 152 -12.84 4.98 -1.05
N GLU A 153 -12.43 3.86 -1.65
CA GLU A 153 -11.05 3.35 -1.49
C GLU A 153 -10.01 4.33 -2.06
N TYR A 154 -8.77 4.27 -1.57
CA TYR A 154 -7.73 5.23 -1.97
C TYR A 154 -7.34 5.21 -3.45
N ALA A 155 -7.70 4.16 -4.20
CA ALA A 155 -7.40 4.07 -5.63
C ALA A 155 -8.03 5.22 -6.44
N TRP A 156 -9.17 5.75 -5.99
CA TRP A 156 -9.84 6.92 -6.60
C TRP A 156 -9.35 8.27 -6.06
N HIS A 157 -8.37 8.29 -5.15
CA HIS A 157 -7.82 9.51 -4.57
C HIS A 157 -6.64 9.99 -5.43
N TYR A 158 -6.98 10.59 -6.57
CA TYR A 158 -6.03 10.94 -7.63
C TYR A 158 -5.00 12.00 -7.23
N ARG A 159 -5.39 13.07 -6.53
CA ARG A 159 -4.47 14.11 -6.05
C ARG A 159 -3.87 13.70 -4.72
N ARG A 160 -4.70 13.31 -3.75
CA ARG A 160 -4.26 13.06 -2.36
C ARG A 160 -3.23 11.94 -2.25
N ALA A 161 -3.37 10.88 -3.05
CA ALA A 161 -2.37 9.80 -3.06
C ALA A 161 -1.03 10.21 -3.70
N GLY A 162 -0.94 11.40 -4.33
CA GLY A 162 0.30 11.99 -4.83
C GLY A 162 0.97 12.99 -3.86
N TYR A 163 0.39 13.29 -2.69
CA TYR A 163 0.98 14.20 -1.70
C TYR A 163 2.06 13.52 -0.86
N TYR A 164 3.15 13.11 -1.51
CA TYR A 164 4.19 12.28 -0.91
C TYR A 164 4.91 12.94 0.26
N HIS A 165 5.07 14.25 0.27
CA HIS A 165 5.70 14.95 1.39
C HIS A 165 4.92 14.75 2.70
N GLU A 166 3.60 14.91 2.66
CA GLU A 166 2.74 14.68 3.82
C GLU A 166 2.82 13.23 4.29
N GLN A 167 2.75 12.29 3.34
CA GLN A 167 2.78 10.86 3.59
C GLN A 167 4.11 10.40 4.21
N LEU A 168 5.25 10.81 3.62
CA LEU A 168 6.59 10.44 4.09
C LEU A 168 6.95 11.12 5.40
N SER A 169 6.46 12.34 5.66
CA SER A 169 6.72 13.04 6.92
C SER A 169 6.26 12.23 8.13
N ARG A 170 5.15 11.47 8.02
CA ARG A 170 4.68 10.56 9.07
C ARG A 170 5.68 9.44 9.39
N TYR A 171 6.38 8.94 8.38
CA TYR A 171 7.39 7.91 8.55
C TYR A 171 8.69 8.49 9.11
N TYR A 172 9.16 9.62 8.59
CA TYR A 172 10.37 10.29 9.11
C TYR A 172 10.21 10.80 10.55
N ALA A 173 8.98 11.03 11.01
CA ALA A 173 8.72 11.37 12.41
C ALA A 173 8.88 10.18 13.38
N LEU A 174 8.81 8.94 12.89
CA LEU A 174 8.75 7.72 13.72
C LEU A 174 9.94 6.77 13.54
N PHE A 175 10.64 6.86 12.42
CA PHE A 175 11.73 5.97 12.05
C PHE A 175 13.02 6.74 11.80
N ASP A 176 14.14 6.09 12.09
CA ASP A 176 15.45 6.64 11.73
C ASP A 176 15.52 6.79 10.19
N PRO A 177 15.99 7.92 9.64
CA PRO A 177 16.15 8.09 8.20
C PRO A 177 16.93 6.95 7.51
N ALA A 178 17.86 6.29 8.20
CA ALA A 178 18.61 5.14 7.68
C ALA A 178 17.73 3.90 7.45
N GLN A 179 16.57 3.80 8.10
CA GLN A 179 15.57 2.76 7.86
C GLN A 179 14.78 3.01 6.58
N ILE A 180 14.77 4.23 6.03
CA ILE A 180 13.91 4.63 4.91
C ILE A 180 14.73 4.78 3.63
N ARG A 181 14.30 4.08 2.57
CA ARG A 181 14.84 4.24 1.22
C ARG A 181 13.76 4.71 0.27
N VAL A 182 14.04 5.78 -0.45
CA VAL A 182 13.13 6.36 -1.46
C VAL A 182 13.76 6.21 -2.84
N TYR A 183 12.99 5.67 -3.78
CA TYR A 183 13.33 5.51 -5.19
C TYR A 183 12.33 6.29 -6.05
N LEU A 184 12.76 6.75 -7.23
CA LEU A 184 11.96 7.52 -8.19
C LEU A 184 11.79 6.75 -9.51
#